data_AF-A0AAV0N9W6-F1
#
_entry.id   AF-A0AAV0N9W6-F1
#
_cell.length_a   1.000
_cell.length_b   1.000
_cell.length_c   1.000
_cell.angle_alpha   90.00
_cell.angle_beta   90.00
_cell.angle_gamma   90.00
#
_symmetry.space_group_name_H-M   'P 1'
#
loop_
_entity.id
_entity.type
_entity.pdbx_description
1 polymer ?
#
loop_
_entity_poly.entity_id
_entity_poly.type
_entity_poly.pdbx_seq_one_letter_code
_entity_poly.pdbx_strand_id
1 'polypeptide(L)'
;LNLSHNSFLGLIPSKFTSLTYLSFLNLSRNSFHEPIPGGNQFGTFDNASYVGNEGLCGIPLSKKCEGDDDDGHEVFEPEFESNGALLDWVFAGIGYGCGLVIGISTAYMMFTIGKPQWLLEMVEN
;
A
#
# COMPACT_ATOMS: atom_id res chain seq x y z
N LEU A 1 -8.69 15.35 -1.24
CA LEU A 1 -8.53 14.55 -2.46
C LEU A 1 -9.74 14.73 -3.37
N ASN A 2 -9.57 15.28 -4.57
CA ASN A 2 -10.65 15.45 -5.54
C ASN A 2 -10.39 14.55 -6.74
N LEU A 3 -11.31 13.62 -7.00
CA LEU A 3 -11.31 12.68 -8.12
C LEU A 3 -12.64 12.75 -8.89
N SER A 4 -13.39 13.84 -8.74
CA SER A 4 -14.66 14.02 -9.42
C SER A 4 -14.51 14.12 -10.94
N HIS A 5 -15.57 13.85 -11.68
CA HIS A 5 -15.64 13.99 -13.15
C HIS A 5 -14.53 13.21 -13.87
N ASN A 6 -14.31 11.97 -13.43
CA ASN A 6 -13.47 11.03 -14.13
C ASN A 6 -14.33 9.87 -14.64
N SER A 7 -13.71 8.96 -15.40
CA SER A 7 -14.38 7.76 -15.92
C SER A 7 -13.92 6.52 -15.14
N PHE A 8 -13.71 6.64 -13.82
CA PHE A 8 -13.34 5.49 -13.01
C PHE A 8 -14.51 4.51 -12.92
N LEU A 9 -14.20 3.23 -13.03
CA LEU A 9 -15.16 2.13 -13.11
C LEU A 9 -14.91 1.13 -11.98
N GLY A 10 -15.96 0.41 -11.60
CA GLY A 10 -15.87 -0.69 -10.64
C GLY A 10 -16.02 -0.25 -9.18
N LEU A 11 -15.31 -0.95 -8.28
CA LEU A 11 -15.36 -0.75 -6.84
C LEU A 11 -14.46 0.42 -6.40
N ILE A 12 -14.81 1.08 -5.29
CA ILE A 12 -13.88 1.96 -4.59
C ILE A 12 -12.84 1.09 -3.87
N PRO A 13 -11.53 1.23 -4.16
CA PRO A 13 -10.49 0.43 -3.51
C PRO A 13 -10.50 0.58 -1.98
N SER A 14 -10.54 -0.54 -1.25
CA SER A 14 -10.45 -0.54 0.22
C SER A 14 -9.15 0.06 0.75
N LYS A 15 -8.09 0.11 -0.06
CA LYS A 15 -6.86 0.84 0.31
C LYS A 15 -7.10 2.32 0.60
N PHE A 16 -8.12 2.94 0.02
CA PHE A 16 -8.46 4.30 0.38
C PHE A 16 -8.96 4.43 1.83
N THR A 17 -9.57 3.39 2.41
CA THR A 17 -10.00 3.43 3.82
C THR A 17 -8.80 3.48 4.77
N SER A 18 -7.64 2.92 4.41
CA SER A 18 -6.42 3.02 5.22
C SER A 18 -5.82 4.44 5.32
N LEU A 19 -6.32 5.39 4.52
CA LEU A 19 -5.88 6.78 4.58
C LEU A 19 -6.56 7.52 5.75
N THR A 20 -5.93 7.51 6.92
CA THR A 20 -6.48 8.10 8.16
C THR A 20 -6.51 9.64 8.18
N TYR A 21 -5.68 10.31 7.36
CA TYR A 21 -5.54 11.77 7.35
C TYR A 21 -6.32 12.48 6.22
N LEU A 22 -7.19 11.77 5.52
CA LEU A 22 -7.98 12.31 4.42
C LEU A 22 -9.09 13.26 4.93
N SER A 23 -8.82 14.57 4.98
CA SER A 23 -9.81 15.56 5.44
C SER A 23 -10.95 15.83 4.45
N PHE A 24 -10.74 15.51 3.17
CA PHE A 24 -11.69 15.78 2.10
C PHE A 24 -11.57 14.72 1.01
N LEU A 25 -12.70 14.22 0.52
CA LEU A 25 -12.79 13.31 -0.61
C LEU A 25 -13.95 13.73 -1.50
N ASN A 26 -13.76 13.74 -2.82
CA ASN A 26 -14.84 13.89 -3.79
C ASN A 26 -14.65 12.87 -4.92
N LEU A 27 -15.57 11.91 -5.02
CA LEU A 27 -15.64 10.86 -6.04
C LEU A 27 -16.82 11.08 -7.01
N SER A 28 -17.49 12.24 -6.95
CA SER A 28 -18.71 12.49 -7.70
C SER A 28 -18.52 12.38 -9.20
N ARG A 29 -19.57 11.97 -9.91
CA ARG A 29 -19.61 11.85 -11.37
C ARG A 29 -18.47 10.97 -11.90
N ASN A 30 -18.43 9.75 -11.40
CA ASN A 30 -17.66 8.64 -11.93
C ASN A 30 -18.63 7.51 -12.27
N SER A 31 -18.12 6.30 -12.50
CA SER A 31 -18.91 5.10 -12.73
C SER A 31 -18.53 4.04 -11.70
N PHE A 32 -18.45 4.43 -10.43
CA PHE A 32 -18.31 3.48 -9.33
C PHE A 32 -19.63 2.75 -9.08
N HIS A 33 -19.52 1.49 -8.71
CA HIS A 33 -20.63 0.61 -8.37
C HIS A 33 -20.29 -0.12 -7.06
N GLU A 34 -21.26 -0.85 -6.48
CA GLU A 34 -21.12 -1.62 -5.23
C GLU A 34 -21.12 -0.77 -3.93
N PRO A 35 -21.14 -1.38 -2.73
CA PRO A 35 -21.18 -0.65 -1.47
C PRO A 35 -19.97 0.28 -1.28
N ILE A 36 -20.23 1.45 -0.70
CA ILE A 36 -19.15 2.33 -0.25
C ILE A 36 -18.35 1.58 0.84
N PRO A 37 -17.02 1.46 0.72
CA PRO A 37 -16.21 0.76 1.71
C PRO A 37 -16.43 1.35 3.11
N GLY A 38 -16.82 0.48 4.04
CA GLY A 38 -16.87 0.81 5.46
C GLY A 38 -15.46 1.02 6.03
N GLY A 39 -15.34 1.95 6.99
CA GLY A 39 -14.10 2.21 7.72
C GLY A 39 -13.65 3.67 7.71
N ASN A 40 -12.98 4.07 8.80
CA ASN A 40 -12.41 5.41 9.03
C ASN A 40 -13.38 6.54 8.64
N GLN A 41 -12.91 7.51 7.84
CA GLN A 41 -13.67 8.70 7.45
C GLN A 41 -14.59 8.53 6.23
N PHE A 42 -14.68 7.36 5.60
CA PHE A 42 -15.51 7.19 4.39
C PHE A 42 -17.00 7.39 4.67
N GLY A 43 -17.47 6.99 5.85
CA GLY A 43 -18.85 7.25 6.28
C GLY A 43 -19.10 8.67 6.77
N THR A 44 -18.06 9.51 6.92
CA THR A 44 -18.19 10.89 7.45
C THR A 44 -18.15 11.96 6.35
N PHE A 45 -17.77 11.59 5.12
CA PHE A 45 -17.81 12.50 3.99
C PHE A 45 -19.25 12.82 3.58
N ASP A 46 -19.44 13.98 2.96
CA ASP A 46 -20.75 14.41 2.50
C ASP A 46 -21.28 13.48 1.40
N ASN A 47 -22.59 13.27 1.37
CA ASN A 47 -23.29 12.54 0.31
C ASN A 47 -22.95 13.14 -1.07
N ALA A 48 -22.80 14.47 -1.15
CA ALA A 48 -22.38 15.18 -2.36
C ALA A 48 -21.09 14.63 -2.99
N SER A 49 -20.19 14.05 -2.19
CA SER A 49 -18.94 13.45 -2.65
C SER A 49 -19.13 12.17 -3.46
N TYR A 50 -20.31 11.55 -3.42
CA TYR A 50 -20.60 10.27 -4.09
C TYR A 50 -21.65 10.40 -5.20
N VAL A 51 -22.29 11.57 -5.34
CA VAL A 51 -23.34 11.85 -6.33
C VAL A 51 -22.87 11.57 -7.76
N GLY A 52 -23.75 10.99 -8.58
CA GLY A 52 -23.47 10.70 -9.98
C GLY A 52 -22.74 9.37 -10.22
N ASN A 53 -22.71 8.48 -9.22
CA ASN A 53 -22.29 7.09 -9.33
C ASN A 53 -23.52 6.19 -9.07
N GLU A 54 -24.23 5.78 -10.11
CA GLU A 54 -25.56 5.13 -9.97
C GLU A 54 -25.51 3.78 -9.24
N GLY A 55 -24.38 3.07 -9.33
CA GLY A 55 -24.19 1.76 -8.72
C GLY A 55 -23.82 1.79 -7.24
N LEU A 56 -23.46 2.94 -6.67
CA LEU A 56 -23.09 3.01 -5.25
C LEU A 56 -24.30 2.84 -4.33
N CYS A 57 -24.06 2.32 -3.14
CA CYS A 57 -25.03 2.19 -2.05
C CYS A 57 -24.30 2.21 -0.69
N GLY A 58 -25.05 2.36 0.41
CA GLY A 58 -24.52 2.42 1.77
C GLY A 58 -24.22 3.84 2.26
N ILE A 59 -23.84 3.98 3.53
CA ILE A 59 -23.57 5.27 4.18
C ILE A 59 -22.41 5.98 3.46
N PRO A 60 -22.50 7.30 3.13
CA PRO A 60 -23.51 8.28 3.54
C PRO A 60 -24.71 8.45 2.58
N LEU A 61 -24.87 7.60 1.58
CA LEU A 61 -26.01 7.66 0.66
C LEU A 61 -27.29 7.18 1.35
N SER A 62 -28.44 7.74 0.96
CA SER A 62 -29.76 7.25 1.38
C SER A 62 -30.14 5.92 0.71
N LYS A 63 -29.39 5.49 -0.30
CA LYS A 63 -29.60 4.23 -1.02
C LYS A 63 -28.99 3.09 -0.23
N LYS A 64 -29.83 2.20 0.31
CA LYS A 64 -29.39 0.95 0.92
C LYS A 64 -28.86 -0.03 -0.11
N CYS A 65 -27.97 -0.92 0.32
CA CYS A 65 -27.49 -2.04 -0.49
C CYS A 65 -28.49 -3.21 -0.39
N GLU A 66 -28.57 -4.01 -1.46
CA GLU A 66 -29.44 -5.20 -1.49
C GLU A 66 -28.92 -6.23 -0.46
N GLY A 67 -29.79 -6.73 0.44
CA GLY A 67 -29.42 -7.69 1.48
C GLY A 67 -29.31 -7.14 2.90
N ASP A 68 -29.66 -5.87 3.12
CA ASP A 68 -29.63 -5.17 4.41
C ASP A 68 -30.95 -5.34 5.23
N ASP A 69 -31.75 -6.35 4.86
CA ASP A 69 -33.02 -6.74 5.49
C ASP A 69 -32.83 -8.01 6.35
N ASP A 70 -31.92 -7.98 7.32
CA ASP A 70 -31.99 -8.88 8.48
C ASP A 70 -31.40 -8.21 9.72
N ASP A 71 -32.05 -8.47 10.85
CA ASP A 71 -31.81 -7.89 12.16
C ASP A 71 -30.45 -8.38 12.71
N GLY A 72 -29.41 -7.53 12.71
CA GLY A 72 -28.15 -7.93 13.34
C GLY A 72 -26.94 -7.14 12.91
N HIS A 73 -26.37 -6.40 13.85
CA HIS A 73 -25.06 -5.79 13.77
C HIS A 73 -23.97 -6.87 13.58
N GLU A 74 -23.57 -7.16 12.35
CA GLU A 74 -22.24 -7.73 12.08
C GLU A 74 -21.56 -6.92 10.98
N VAL A 75 -20.76 -5.95 11.44
CA VAL A 75 -19.71 -5.33 10.65
C VAL A 75 -18.78 -6.48 10.21
N PHE A 76 -18.94 -6.94 8.98
CA PHE A 76 -17.90 -7.74 8.33
C PHE A 76 -16.68 -6.82 8.12
N GLU A 77 -15.78 -6.80 9.11
CA GLU A 77 -14.38 -6.45 8.85
C GLU A 77 -13.81 -7.54 7.95
N PRO A 78 -13.41 -7.26 6.70
CA PRO A 78 -12.39 -8.09 6.09
C PRO A 78 -11.10 -7.82 6.86
N GLU A 79 -10.78 -8.68 7.82
CA GLU A 79 -9.42 -8.86 8.34
C GLU A 79 -8.54 -9.26 7.15
N PHE A 80 -8.02 -8.26 6.41
CA PHE A 80 -6.98 -8.52 5.44
C PHE A 80 -5.72 -8.79 6.26
N GLU A 81 -5.46 -10.07 6.50
CA GLU A 81 -4.24 -10.60 7.07
C GLU A 81 -3.05 -9.90 6.40
N SER A 82 -2.44 -9.00 7.17
CA SER A 82 -1.25 -8.28 6.77
C SER A 82 -0.14 -9.30 6.63
N ASN A 83 0.07 -9.81 5.41
CA ASN A 83 1.23 -10.62 5.07
C ASN A 83 2.50 -9.77 5.19
N GLY A 84 2.94 -9.52 6.43
CA GLY A 84 4.25 -8.95 6.78
C GLY A 84 5.41 -9.82 6.30
N ALA A 85 5.14 -11.05 5.85
CA ALA A 85 6.12 -11.94 5.27
C ALA A 85 6.67 -11.47 3.90
N LEU A 86 5.92 -10.69 3.11
CA LEU A 86 6.39 -10.25 1.79
C LEU A 86 7.39 -9.10 1.84
N LEU A 87 7.43 -8.31 2.92
CA LEU A 87 8.41 -7.24 3.10
C LEU A 87 9.72 -7.74 3.71
N ASP A 88 9.69 -8.71 4.62
CA ASP A 88 10.88 -9.25 5.27
C ASP A 88 11.89 -9.87 4.29
N TRP A 89 11.42 -10.65 3.31
CA TRP A 89 12.31 -11.27 2.31
C TRP A 89 12.88 -10.29 1.28
N VAL A 90 12.22 -9.15 1.06
CA VAL A 90 12.71 -8.11 0.14
C VAL A 90 13.93 -7.41 0.74
N PHE A 91 13.91 -7.10 2.04
CA PHE A 91 15.08 -6.53 2.73
C PHE A 91 16.25 -7.51 2.82
N ALA A 92 15.97 -8.80 3.04
CA ALA A 92 16.99 -9.85 2.98
C ALA A 92 17.65 -9.95 1.59
N GLY A 93 16.86 -9.78 0.51
CA GLY A 93 17.36 -9.80 -0.87
C GLY A 93 18.25 -8.60 -1.23
N ILE A 94 17.89 -7.39 -0.76
CA ILE A 94 18.67 -6.16 -1.03
C ILE A 94 20.05 -6.20 -0.34
N GLY A 95 20.13 -6.77 0.87
CA GLY A 95 21.39 -6.91 1.60
C GLY A 95 22.43 -7.77 0.88
N TYR A 96 22.00 -8.85 0.21
CA TYR A 96 22.90 -9.77 -0.48
C TYR A 96 23.54 -9.14 -1.73
N GLY A 97 22.76 -8.36 -2.50
CA GLY A 97 23.24 -7.71 -3.73
C GLY A 97 24.27 -6.60 -3.46
N CYS A 98 23.97 -5.69 -2.52
CA CYS A 98 24.86 -4.58 -2.20
C CYS A 98 26.14 -5.02 -1.47
N GLY A 99 26.04 -6.03 -0.59
CA GLY A 99 27.16 -6.53 0.19
C GLY A 99 28.28 -7.13 -0.68
N LEU A 100 27.94 -7.88 -1.73
CA LEU A 100 28.93 -8.47 -2.64
C LEU A 100 29.73 -7.43 -3.41
N VAL A 101 29.08 -6.37 -3.93
CA VAL A 101 29.77 -5.31 -4.67
C VAL A 101 30.74 -4.55 -3.78
N ILE A 102 30.31 -4.21 -2.56
CA ILE A 102 31.16 -3.51 -1.59
C ILE A 102 32.33 -4.40 -1.19
N GLY A 103 32.09 -5.68 -0.86
CA GLY A 103 33.15 -6.62 -0.48
C GLY A 103 34.19 -6.88 -1.59
N ILE A 104 33.74 -7.05 -2.84
CA ILE A 104 34.67 -7.21 -3.99
C ILE A 104 35.47 -5.92 -4.19
N SER A 105 34.84 -4.75 -4.06
CA SER A 105 35.53 -3.47 -4.25
C SER A 105 36.61 -3.21 -3.18
N THR A 106 36.35 -3.51 -1.90
CA THR A 106 37.33 -3.34 -0.83
C THR A 106 38.48 -4.35 -0.93
N ALA A 107 38.19 -5.60 -1.27
CA ALA A 107 39.21 -6.63 -1.51
C ALA A 107 40.09 -6.27 -2.73
N TYR A 108 39.47 -5.79 -3.82
CA TYR A 108 40.19 -5.36 -5.02
C TYR A 108 41.07 -4.15 -4.74
N MET A 109 40.57 -3.16 -3.98
CA MET A 109 41.37 -2.02 -3.52
C MET A 109 42.54 -2.47 -2.62
N MET A 110 42.32 -3.39 -1.69
CA MET A 110 43.40 -3.96 -0.86
C MET A 110 44.46 -4.68 -1.69
N PHE A 111 44.05 -5.45 -2.71
CA PHE A 111 44.96 -6.20 -3.57
C PHE A 111 45.74 -5.32 -4.56
N THR A 112 45.16 -4.20 -4.98
CA THR A 112 45.78 -3.27 -5.94
C THR A 112 46.64 -2.21 -5.27
N ILE A 113 46.22 -1.70 -4.09
CA ILE A 113 47.00 -0.73 -3.30
C ILE A 113 48.09 -1.44 -2.50
N GLY A 114 47.82 -2.67 -2.05
CA GLY A 114 48.78 -3.51 -1.36
C GLY A 114 49.42 -4.51 -2.31
N LYS A 115 50.59 -4.19 -2.86
CA LYS A 115 51.64 -5.20 -2.80
C LYS A 115 51.84 -5.46 -1.30
N PRO A 116 51.48 -6.62 -0.75
CA PRO A 116 51.63 -6.85 0.68
C PRO A 116 53.12 -6.95 0.97
N GLN A 117 53.77 -5.82 1.22
CA GLN A 117 55.21 -5.79 1.51
C GLN A 117 55.52 -6.63 2.76
N TRP A 118 54.55 -6.75 3.68
CA TRP A 118 54.57 -7.65 4.84
C TRP A 118 54.59 -9.15 4.51
N LEU A 119 54.13 -9.58 3.32
CA LEU A 119 54.21 -10.99 2.91
C LEU A 119 55.58 -11.37 2.35
N LEU A 120 56.33 -10.42 1.77
CA LEU A 120 57.70 -10.66 1.34
C LEU A 120 58.66 -10.76 2.54
N GLU A 121 58.41 -10.01 3.62
CA GLU A 121 59.23 -10.07 4.85
C GLU A 121 59.03 -11.36 5.67
N MET A 122 57.89 -12.07 5.53
CA MET A 122 57.67 -13.35 6.20
C MET A 122 58.25 -14.57 5.45
N VAL A 123 58.63 -14.41 4.18
CA VAL A 123 59.21 -15.50 3.36
C VAL A 123 60.74 -15.48 3.38
N GLU A 124 61.37 -14.34 3.71
CA GLU A 124 62.83 -14.18 3.69
C GLU A 124 63.47 -14.22 5.11
N ASN A 125 62.73 -14.58 6.15
CA ASN A 125 63.23 -14.79 7.51
C ASN A 125 62.70 -16.11 8.11
#